data_AF-A0A9D7NUB8-F1
#
_entry.id   AF-A0A9D7NUB8-F1
#
_cell.length_a   1.000
_cell.length_b   1.000
_cell.length_c   1.000
_cell.angle_alpha   90.00
_cell.angle_beta   90.00
_cell.angle_gamma   90.00
#
_symmetry.space_group_name_H-M   'P 1'
#
loop_
_entity.id
_entity.type
_entity.pdbx_description
1 polymer ?
#
loop_
_entity_poly.entity_id
_entity_poly.type
_entity_poly.pdbx_seq_one_letter_code
_entity_poly.pdbx_strand_id
1 'polypeptide(L)'
;MLTTQTEAAEEALKVELAELRSQATEAGLRQEREWSRPITLSVPCSNRYHRDFLNIVRIFDDIIWHLDALTTFGIISNRERISKRQKTAKIVGNVSTGTSAMWGRAKASAMRDMTDKASVKALTDAEKWSHEHSQQIVSDINAQVAEHGIESDPSDEADSAAEAD
;
A
#
# COMPACT_ATOMS: atom_id res chain seq x y z
N MET A 1 10.64 -17.07 4.23
CA MET A 1 9.89 -16.32 5.26
C MET A 1 9.26 -15.04 4.73
N LEU A 2 10.00 -14.12 4.08
CA LEU A 2 9.42 -12.90 3.46
C LEU A 2 8.59 -13.21 2.20
N THR A 3 9.04 -14.15 1.38
CA THR A 3 8.30 -14.68 0.23
C THR A 3 6.93 -15.20 0.68
N THR A 4 6.90 -16.08 1.68
CA THR A 4 5.64 -16.65 2.21
C THR A 4 4.66 -15.62 2.78
N GLN A 5 5.11 -14.53 3.42
CA GLN A 5 4.19 -13.48 3.89
C GLN A 5 3.70 -12.56 2.76
N THR A 6 4.58 -12.24 1.82
CA THR A 6 4.25 -11.40 0.65
C THR A 6 3.29 -12.16 -0.28
N GLU A 7 3.57 -13.43 -0.54
CA GLU A 7 2.72 -14.32 -1.34
C GLU A 7 1.35 -14.53 -0.68
N ALA A 8 1.31 -14.79 0.64
CA ALA A 8 0.04 -14.92 1.35
C ALA A 8 -0.79 -13.63 1.35
N ALA A 9 -0.14 -12.47 1.49
CA ALA A 9 -0.80 -11.17 1.38
C ALA A 9 -1.33 -10.93 -0.04
N GLU A 10 -0.52 -11.20 -1.05
CA GLU A 10 -0.91 -11.07 -2.46
C GLU A 10 -2.12 -11.95 -2.78
N GLU A 11 -2.11 -13.21 -2.36
CA GLU A 11 -3.24 -14.13 -2.57
C GLU A 11 -4.49 -13.69 -1.82
N ALA A 12 -4.38 -13.25 -0.57
CA ALA A 12 -5.52 -12.73 0.19
C ALA A 12 -6.16 -11.51 -0.50
N LEU A 13 -5.34 -10.61 -1.04
CA LEU A 13 -5.80 -9.44 -1.77
C LEU A 13 -6.42 -9.80 -3.11
N LYS A 14 -5.86 -10.77 -3.85
CA LYS A 14 -6.45 -11.27 -5.09
C LYS A 14 -7.82 -11.89 -4.87
N VAL A 15 -8.00 -12.63 -3.79
CA VAL A 15 -9.31 -13.22 -3.44
C VAL A 15 -10.33 -12.13 -3.18
N GLU A 16 -10.00 -11.12 -2.37
CA GLU A 16 -10.90 -9.99 -2.10
C GLU A 16 -11.22 -9.22 -3.41
N LEU A 17 -10.22 -8.96 -4.25
CA LEU A 17 -10.42 -8.30 -5.54
C LEU A 17 -11.32 -9.13 -6.48
N ALA A 18 -11.16 -10.45 -6.50
CA ALA A 18 -12.00 -11.33 -7.31
C ALA A 18 -13.46 -11.31 -6.86
N GLU A 19 -13.71 -11.30 -5.54
CA GLU A 19 -15.06 -11.18 -4.97
C GLU A 19 -15.72 -9.86 -5.38
N LEU A 20 -15.02 -8.73 -5.22
CA LEU A 20 -15.52 -7.42 -5.61
C LEU A 20 -15.78 -7.31 -7.13
N ARG A 21 -14.92 -7.92 -7.95
CA ARG A 21 -15.13 -8.02 -9.40
C ARG A 21 -16.35 -8.85 -9.75
N SER A 22 -16.62 -9.94 -9.02
CA SER A 22 -17.84 -10.74 -9.21
C SER A 22 -19.07 -9.89 -8.90
N GLN A 23 -19.10 -9.21 -7.76
CA GLN A 23 -20.20 -8.33 -7.37
C GLN A 23 -20.44 -7.22 -8.40
N ALA A 24 -19.36 -6.58 -8.89
CA ALA A 24 -19.46 -5.55 -9.92
C ALA A 24 -20.02 -6.11 -11.24
N THR A 25 -19.60 -7.31 -11.62
CA THR A 25 -20.07 -8.00 -12.84
C THR A 25 -21.56 -8.38 -12.73
N GLU A 26 -21.96 -8.94 -11.58
CA GLU A 26 -23.35 -9.31 -11.28
C GLU A 26 -24.28 -8.09 -11.26
N ALA A 27 -23.78 -6.96 -10.76
CA ALA A 27 -24.50 -5.68 -10.80
C ALA A 27 -24.46 -4.98 -12.16
N GLY A 28 -23.77 -5.56 -13.16
CA GLY A 28 -23.69 -4.99 -14.51
C GLY A 28 -22.82 -3.74 -14.63
N LEU A 29 -21.93 -3.48 -13.66
CA LEU A 29 -21.01 -2.35 -13.71
C LEU A 29 -19.95 -2.59 -14.78
N ARG A 30 -19.98 -1.76 -15.83
CA ARG A 30 -19.01 -1.76 -16.93
C ARG A 30 -18.20 -0.47 -16.99
N GLN A 31 -17.87 0.12 -15.85
CA GLN A 31 -17.10 1.36 -15.83
C GLN A 31 -15.63 1.09 -16.10
N GLU A 32 -15.04 1.94 -16.95
CA GLU A 32 -13.60 2.08 -17.05
C GLU A 32 -13.07 2.72 -15.76
N ARG A 33 -11.86 2.33 -15.39
CA ARG A 33 -11.22 2.76 -14.16
C ARG A 33 -10.79 4.22 -14.27
N GLU A 34 -11.59 5.13 -13.69
CA GLU A 34 -11.25 6.54 -13.58
C GLU A 34 -11.13 6.97 -12.12
N TRP A 35 -9.89 7.28 -11.71
CA TRP A 35 -9.66 8.07 -10.51
C TRP A 35 -9.84 9.54 -10.88
N SER A 36 -10.54 10.31 -10.05
CA SER A 36 -10.68 11.75 -10.24
C SER A 36 -9.32 12.47 -10.22
N ARG A 37 -8.36 11.94 -9.47
CA ARG A 37 -7.02 12.50 -9.26
C ARG A 37 -5.97 11.38 -9.17
N PRO A 38 -5.50 10.83 -10.30
CA PRO A 38 -4.47 9.79 -10.28
C PRO A 38 -3.11 10.39 -9.91
N ILE A 39 -2.44 9.79 -8.92
CA ILE A 39 -1.04 10.13 -8.57
C ILE A 39 -0.12 9.20 -9.37
N THR A 40 0.86 9.78 -10.07
CA THR A 40 1.87 9.00 -10.80
C THR A 40 3.16 8.99 -10.00
N LEU A 41 3.67 7.79 -9.70
CA LEU A 41 4.90 7.58 -8.94
C LEU A 41 5.96 6.89 -9.79
N SER A 42 7.13 7.52 -9.90
CA SER A 42 8.33 6.89 -10.49
C SER A 42 9.10 6.18 -9.40
N VAL A 43 8.90 4.86 -9.26
CA VAL A 43 9.54 4.06 -8.21
C VAL A 43 10.62 3.14 -8.82
N PRO A 44 11.90 3.32 -8.47
CA PRO A 44 12.97 2.45 -8.96
C PRO A 44 12.83 1.02 -8.40
N CYS A 45 12.66 0.06 -9.29
CA CYS A 45 12.55 -1.36 -8.94
C CYS A 45 13.91 -2.05 -8.94
N SER A 46 14.66 -1.93 -7.84
CA SER A 46 16.01 -2.49 -7.73
C SER A 46 16.09 -3.99 -7.46
N ASN A 47 15.00 -4.64 -7.02
CA ASN A 47 14.98 -6.08 -6.75
C ASN A 47 13.57 -6.69 -6.86
N ARG A 48 13.49 -8.02 -6.77
CA ARG A 48 12.23 -8.77 -6.83
C ARG A 48 11.25 -8.38 -5.73
N TYR A 49 11.72 -8.17 -4.50
CA TYR A 49 10.84 -7.79 -3.37
C TYR A 49 10.15 -6.44 -3.58
N HIS A 50 10.85 -5.45 -4.15
CA HIS A 50 10.24 -4.17 -4.52
C HIS A 50 9.15 -4.37 -5.59
N ARG A 51 9.39 -5.23 -6.57
CA ARG A 51 8.40 -5.55 -7.60
C ARG A 51 7.17 -6.24 -7.00
N ASP A 52 7.37 -7.23 -6.14
CA ASP A 52 6.28 -7.98 -5.51
C ASP A 52 5.45 -7.05 -4.59
N PHE A 53 6.11 -6.16 -3.84
CA PHE A 53 5.42 -5.14 -3.06
C PHE A 53 4.63 -4.15 -3.93
N LEU A 54 5.19 -3.67 -5.03
CA LEU A 54 4.49 -2.77 -5.95
C LEU A 54 3.29 -3.45 -6.63
N ASN A 55 3.36 -4.76 -6.89
CA ASN A 55 2.21 -5.53 -7.35
C ASN A 55 1.11 -5.59 -6.29
N ILE A 56 1.46 -5.79 -5.02
CA ILE A 56 0.51 -5.72 -3.90
C ILE A 56 -0.16 -4.34 -3.82
N VAL A 57 0.61 -3.26 -3.96
CA VAL A 57 0.07 -1.88 -3.97
C VAL A 57 -0.91 -1.67 -5.13
N ARG A 58 -0.63 -2.23 -6.32
CA ARG A 58 -1.56 -2.17 -7.46
C ARG A 58 -2.85 -2.94 -7.21
N ILE A 59 -2.78 -4.13 -6.61
CA ILE A 59 -3.98 -4.91 -6.26
C ILE A 59 -4.80 -4.15 -5.22
N PHE A 60 -4.14 -3.55 -4.22
CA PHE A 60 -4.80 -2.70 -3.23
C PHE A 60 -5.54 -1.53 -3.88
N ASP A 61 -4.89 -0.80 -4.78
CA ASP A 61 -5.47 0.32 -5.52
C ASP A 61 -6.68 -0.11 -6.37
N ASP A 62 -6.61 -1.27 -7.02
CA ASP A 62 -7.77 -1.88 -7.71
C ASP A 62 -8.92 -2.21 -6.74
N ILE A 63 -8.63 -2.71 -5.54
CA ILE A 63 -9.64 -2.99 -4.51
C ILE A 63 -10.35 -1.71 -4.08
N ILE A 64 -9.60 -0.63 -3.80
CA ILE A 64 -10.21 0.64 -3.37
C ILE A 64 -11.14 1.16 -4.46
N TRP A 65 -10.72 1.09 -5.73
CA TRP A 65 -11.57 1.50 -6.84
C TRP A 65 -12.89 0.71 -6.90
N HIS A 66 -12.85 -0.62 -6.76
CA HIS A 66 -14.07 -1.43 -6.77
C HIS A 66 -14.96 -1.13 -5.56
N LEU A 67 -14.38 -0.93 -4.38
CA LEU A 67 -15.13 -0.55 -3.18
C LEU A 67 -15.86 0.78 -3.36
N ASP A 68 -15.19 1.79 -3.93
CA ASP A 68 -15.81 3.08 -4.21
C ASP A 68 -16.91 2.98 -5.27
N ALA A 69 -16.68 2.23 -6.36
CA ALA A 69 -17.69 1.98 -7.38
C ALA A 69 -18.92 1.27 -6.79
N LEU A 70 -18.74 0.14 -6.10
CA LEU A 70 -19.84 -0.63 -5.51
C LEU A 70 -20.63 0.19 -4.48
N THR A 71 -19.96 1.07 -3.73
CA THR A 71 -20.64 1.96 -2.78
C THR A 71 -21.44 3.04 -3.50
N THR A 72 -20.87 3.62 -4.57
CA THR A 72 -21.52 4.67 -5.37
C THR A 72 -22.82 4.17 -6.00
N PHE A 73 -22.84 2.92 -6.45
CA PHE A 73 -24.03 2.28 -7.01
C PHE A 73 -24.96 1.66 -5.95
N GLY A 74 -24.65 1.82 -4.66
CA GLY A 74 -25.48 1.32 -3.56
C GLY A 74 -25.50 -0.20 -3.41
N ILE A 75 -24.53 -0.90 -4.00
CA ILE A 75 -24.41 -2.37 -3.94
C ILE A 75 -23.86 -2.78 -2.57
N ILE A 76 -22.89 -2.02 -2.05
CA ILE A 76 -22.36 -2.20 -0.70
C ILE A 76 -22.59 -0.93 0.13
N SER A 77 -22.68 -1.10 1.44
CA SER A 77 -22.86 0.04 2.36
C SER A 77 -21.54 0.80 2.60
N ASN A 78 -21.63 2.08 2.98
CA ASN A 78 -20.45 2.85 3.38
C ASN A 78 -19.68 2.19 4.54
N ARG A 79 -20.39 1.57 5.49
CA ARG A 79 -19.78 0.82 6.60
C ARG A 79 -18.96 -0.37 6.10
N GLU A 80 -19.49 -1.10 5.12
CA GLU A 80 -18.79 -2.22 4.50
C GLU A 80 -17.56 -1.76 3.71
N ARG A 81 -17.70 -0.67 2.95
CA ARG A 81 -16.59 0.00 2.25
C ARG A 81 -15.42 0.31 3.20
N ILE A 82 -15.71 0.97 4.31
CA ILE A 82 -14.69 1.38 5.30
C ILE A 82 -14.02 0.15 5.93
N SER A 83 -14.81 -0.84 6.35
CA SER A 83 -14.30 -2.07 6.96
C SER A 83 -13.38 -2.84 6.00
N LYS A 84 -13.81 -3.05 4.75
CA LYS A 84 -12.99 -3.71 3.72
C LYS A 84 -11.75 -2.89 3.38
N ARG A 85 -11.85 -1.56 3.26
CA ARG A 85 -10.70 -0.67 3.04
C ARG A 85 -9.66 -0.77 4.16
N GLN A 86 -10.10 -0.73 5.43
CA GLN A 86 -9.20 -0.86 6.58
C GLN A 86 -8.52 -2.23 6.65
N LYS A 87 -9.27 -3.32 6.42
CA LYS A 87 -8.73 -4.69 6.37
C LYS A 87 -7.64 -4.80 5.30
N THR A 88 -7.92 -4.32 4.10
CA THR A 88 -7.00 -4.40 2.95
C THR A 88 -5.77 -3.50 3.18
N ALA A 89 -5.96 -2.30 3.73
CA ALA A 89 -4.86 -1.40 4.10
C ALA A 89 -3.95 -2.01 5.16
N LYS A 90 -4.52 -2.70 6.15
CA LYS A 90 -3.77 -3.41 7.20
C LYS A 90 -2.91 -4.54 6.62
N ILE A 91 -3.40 -5.29 5.63
CA ILE A 91 -2.62 -6.33 4.95
C ILE A 91 -1.38 -5.71 4.27
N VAL A 92 -1.57 -4.65 3.49
CA VAL A 92 -0.46 -3.94 2.81
C VAL A 92 0.53 -3.35 3.84
N GLY A 93 0.02 -2.72 4.90
CA GLY A 93 0.83 -2.15 5.98
C GLY A 93 1.66 -3.20 6.73
N ASN A 94 1.12 -4.40 6.93
CA ASN A 94 1.85 -5.52 7.53
C ASN A 94 3.00 -6.00 6.64
N VAL A 95 2.81 -6.06 5.32
CA VAL A 95 3.87 -6.41 4.37
C VAL A 95 4.99 -5.36 4.39
N SER A 96 4.64 -4.07 4.41
CA SER A 96 5.61 -2.98 4.52
C SER A 96 6.42 -3.05 5.82
N THR A 97 5.74 -3.21 6.96
CA THR A 97 6.37 -3.31 8.28
C THR A 97 7.25 -4.55 8.39
N GLY A 98 6.78 -5.70 7.90
CA GLY A 98 7.53 -6.96 7.89
C GLY A 98 8.80 -6.87 7.05
N THR A 99 8.73 -6.23 5.88
CA THR A 99 9.87 -5.98 5.00
C THR A 99 10.92 -5.09 5.68
N SER A 100 10.46 -4.01 6.32
CA SER A 100 11.33 -3.08 7.06
C SER A 100 12.00 -3.74 8.26
N ALA A 101 11.26 -4.53 9.04
CA ALA A 101 11.79 -5.26 10.19
C ALA A 101 12.81 -6.34 9.79
N MET A 102 12.60 -7.00 8.64
CA MET A 102 13.58 -7.95 8.11
C MET A 102 14.86 -7.28 7.64
N TRP A 103 14.78 -6.14 6.96
CA TRP A 103 15.98 -5.34 6.65
C TRP A 103 16.74 -4.96 7.93
N GLY A 104 16.04 -4.52 8.98
CA GLY A 104 16.65 -4.24 10.28
C GLY A 104 17.34 -5.45 10.90
N ARG A 105 16.74 -6.65 10.83
CA ARG A 105 17.35 -7.90 11.32
C ARG A 105 18.53 -8.37 10.46
N ALA A 106 18.40 -8.31 9.14
CA ALA A 106 19.48 -8.65 8.21
C ALA A 106 20.68 -7.72 8.40
N LYS A 107 20.43 -6.42 8.61
CA LYS A 107 21.43 -5.43 9.00
C LYS A 107 22.08 -5.78 10.34
N ALA A 108 21.30 -6.08 11.37
CA ALA A 108 21.85 -6.43 12.68
C ALA A 108 22.71 -7.72 12.63
N SER A 109 22.31 -8.70 11.82
CA SER A 109 23.09 -9.92 11.58
C SER A 109 24.36 -9.61 10.78
N ALA A 110 24.24 -8.86 9.68
CA ALA A 110 25.36 -8.42 8.87
C ALA A 110 26.37 -7.61 9.70
N MET A 111 25.92 -6.67 10.52
CA MET A 111 26.78 -5.88 11.41
C MET A 111 27.44 -6.72 12.51
N ARG A 112 26.83 -7.83 12.92
CA ARG A 112 27.44 -8.78 13.86
C ARG A 112 28.49 -9.68 13.19
N ASP A 113 28.26 -10.06 11.94
CA ASP A 113 29.15 -10.93 11.17
C ASP A 113 30.26 -10.15 10.43
N MET A 114 30.11 -8.84 10.26
CA MET A 114 31.06 -7.99 9.53
C MET A 114 32.20 -7.51 10.42
N THR A 115 33.39 -8.07 10.14
CA THR A 115 34.69 -7.52 10.56
C THR A 115 35.28 -6.54 9.52
N ASP A 116 34.66 -6.39 8.34
CA ASP A 116 35.19 -5.61 7.21
C ASP A 116 34.39 -4.31 6.93
N LYS A 117 35.11 -3.18 6.85
CA LYS A 117 34.58 -1.82 6.65
C LYS A 117 33.90 -1.63 5.29
N ALA A 118 34.28 -2.41 4.27
CA ALA A 118 33.70 -2.30 2.93
C ALA A 118 32.21 -2.69 2.89
N SER A 119 31.85 -3.74 3.63
CA SER A 119 30.48 -4.24 3.66
C SER A 119 29.55 -3.38 4.52
N VAL A 120 30.09 -2.78 5.60
CA VAL A 120 29.38 -1.76 6.39
C VAL A 120 29.09 -0.52 5.53
N LYS A 121 30.05 -0.09 4.70
CA LYS A 121 29.85 1.03 3.77
C LYS A 121 28.78 0.71 2.74
N ALA A 122 28.80 -0.47 2.13
CA ALA A 122 27.78 -0.88 1.16
C ALA A 122 26.35 -0.91 1.75
N LEU A 123 26.20 -1.37 2.99
CA LEU A 123 24.92 -1.31 3.71
C LEU A 123 24.49 0.13 4.00
N THR A 124 25.42 0.97 4.46
CA THR A 124 25.15 2.38 4.75
C THR A 124 24.75 3.16 3.50
N ASP A 125 25.42 2.91 2.37
CA ASP A 125 25.12 3.55 1.09
C ASP A 125 23.75 3.08 0.55
N ALA A 126 23.41 1.79 0.69
CA ALA A 126 22.09 1.27 0.33
C ALA A 126 20.96 1.87 1.19
N GLU A 127 21.20 2.08 2.49
CA GLU A 127 20.25 2.73 3.39
C GLU A 127 20.05 4.20 3.06
N LYS A 128 21.15 4.92 2.81
CA LYS A 128 21.11 6.31 2.40
C LYS A 128 20.33 6.47 1.10
N TRP A 129 20.61 5.61 0.12
CA TRP A 129 19.87 5.56 -1.14
C TRP A 129 18.37 5.29 -0.90
N SER A 130 18.02 4.29 -0.09
CA SER A 130 16.62 3.95 0.22
C SER A 130 15.88 5.08 0.94
N HIS A 131 16.54 5.74 1.89
CA HIS A 131 15.98 6.86 2.64
C HIS A 131 15.76 8.09 1.75
N GLU A 132 16.77 8.48 0.97
CA GLU A 132 16.67 9.61 0.03
C GLU A 132 15.55 9.40 -1.00
N HIS A 133 15.42 8.19 -1.53
CA HIS A 133 14.35 7.88 -2.49
C HIS A 133 12.97 7.84 -1.84
N SER A 134 12.85 7.35 -0.61
CA SER A 134 11.57 7.37 0.13
C SER A 134 11.13 8.80 0.43
N GLN A 135 12.06 9.69 0.81
CA GLN A 135 11.76 11.11 1.02
C GLN A 135 11.34 11.80 -0.28
N GLN A 136 11.99 11.48 -1.40
CA GLN A 136 11.58 11.99 -2.71
C GLN A 136 10.16 11.55 -3.06
N ILE A 137 9.83 10.27 -2.88
CA ILE A 137 8.48 9.74 -3.15
C ILE A 137 7.44 10.47 -2.29
N VAL A 138 7.71 10.67 -1.00
CA VAL A 138 6.80 11.43 -0.11
C VAL A 138 6.66 12.88 -0.55
N SER A 139 7.76 13.52 -0.95
CA SER A 139 7.73 14.89 -1.49
C SER A 139 6.91 14.98 -2.77
N ASP A 140 7.07 14.02 -3.70
CA ASP A 140 6.33 13.98 -4.96
C ASP A 140 4.83 13.73 -4.72
N ILE A 141 4.49 12.88 -3.75
CA ILE A 141 3.10 12.67 -3.31
C ILE A 141 2.55 13.98 -2.75
N ASN A 142 3.25 14.63 -1.82
CA ASN A 142 2.77 15.86 -1.20
C ASN A 142 2.60 17.00 -2.22
N ALA A 143 3.51 17.11 -3.19
CA ALA A 143 3.41 18.09 -4.27
C ALA A 143 2.16 17.83 -5.13
N GLN A 144 1.91 16.57 -5.53
CA GLN A 144 0.72 16.20 -6.29
C GLN A 144 -0.57 16.39 -5.47
N VAL A 145 -0.55 16.06 -4.18
CA VAL A 145 -1.68 16.28 -3.26
C VAL A 145 -2.02 17.78 -3.14
N ALA A 146 -0.99 18.64 -3.02
CA ALA A 146 -1.16 20.08 -2.94
C ALA A 146 -1.65 20.69 -4.25
N GLU A 147 -1.14 20.24 -5.40
CA GLU A 147 -1.57 20.68 -6.73
C GLU A 147 -3.01 20.25 -7.03
N HIS A 148 -3.41 19.07 -6.56
CA HIS A 148 -4.75 18.55 -6.78
C HIS A 148 -5.76 18.99 -5.71
N GLY A 149 -5.36 19.57 -4.57
CA GLY A 149 -6.29 20.11 -3.56
C GLY A 149 -7.13 19.03 -2.88
N ILE A 150 -6.51 17.97 -2.38
CA ILE A 150 -7.18 16.99 -1.51
C ILE A 150 -7.20 17.57 -0.09
N GLU A 151 -8.19 18.42 0.21
CA GLU A 151 -8.52 18.74 1.61
C GLU A 151 -9.11 17.49 2.24
N SER A 152 -8.60 17.09 3.40
CA SER A 152 -9.21 16.10 4.27
C SER A 152 -10.63 16.56 4.61
N ASP A 153 -11.64 15.79 4.19
CA ASP A 153 -13.03 16.05 4.55
C ASP A 153 -13.19 15.89 6.08
N PRO A 154 -13.50 16.95 6.85
CA PRO A 154 -13.56 16.88 8.30
C PRO A 154 -14.66 15.95 8.84
N SER A 155 -15.52 15.39 7.98
CA SER A 155 -16.52 14.39 8.38
C SER A 155 -15.93 13.03 8.74
N ASP A 156 -14.73 12.68 8.27
CA ASP A 156 -14.09 11.38 8.58
C ASP A 156 -13.50 11.34 10.01
N GLU A 157 -13.26 12.49 10.64
CA GLU A 157 -12.81 12.55 12.05
C GLU A 157 -13.96 12.36 13.04
N ALA A 158 -15.18 12.76 12.67
CA ALA A 158 -16.34 12.77 13.57
C ALA A 158 -16.82 11.36 13.97
N ASP A 159 -16.69 10.35 13.10
CA ASP A 159 -17.07 8.96 13.42
C ASP A 159 -16.02 8.25 14.29
N SER A 160 -14.75 8.66 14.24
CA SER A 160 -13.69 8.04 15.06
C SER A 160 -13.70 8.49 16.53
N ALA A 161 -14.34 9.62 16.83
CA ALA A 161 -14.50 10.13 18.18
C ALA A 161 -15.69 9.50 18.94
N ALA A 162 -16.59 8.80 18.25
CA ALA A 162 -17.80 8.23 18.85
C ALA A 162 -17.61 6.81 19.42
N GLU A 163 -16.49 6.12 19.16
CA GLU A 163 -16.19 4.79 19.71
C GLU A 163 -15.21 4.80 20.90
N ALA A 164 -14.93 5.97 21.48
CA ALA A 164 -13.99 6.14 22.59
C ALA A 164 -14.63 6.41 23.97
N ASP A 165 -15.93 6.15 24.14
CA ASP A 165 -16.65 6.28 25.43
C ASP A 165 -17.36 4.99 25.84
#